data_AF-A0A538M4W2-F1
#
_entry.id   AF-A0A538M4W2-F1
#
_cell.length_a   1.000
_cell.length_b   1.000
_cell.length_c   1.000
_cell.angle_alpha   90.00
_cell.angle_beta   90.00
_cell.angle_gamma   90.00
#
_symmetry.space_group_name_H-M   'P 1'
#
loop_
_entity.id
_entity.type
_entity.pdbx_description
1 polymer ?
#
loop_
_entity_poly.entity_id
_entity_poly.type
_entity_poly.pdbx_seq_one_letter_code
_entity_poly.pdbx_strand_id
1 'polypeptide(L)'
;MAGRRTNLALLALLILAFVTGVASWLVGSALVRWIVIAHGILGLGIVALAPWKRTIASRGLGRRRRGRAIAITFAVLIVTSIVAAIIHVTGVVRSVGTFSPLGIHIATAIAAIVVGVAHVIQRPVRPRTTDLSRRNLLRSGAVLGAGAAGWVALAGVLRATGAPGADRRPTGSFETGSGDPVGMPVTQWFNDSVQEVDPGSWRLHVLNGARSYSVDDLAAFDDTFRATLDCTGG
;
A
#
# COMPACT_ATOMS: atom_id res chain seq x y z
N MET A 1 -19.22 21.09 -15.93
CA MET A 1 -18.35 21.60 -14.84
C MET A 1 -17.83 20.53 -13.86
N ALA A 2 -18.57 19.43 -13.60
CA ALA A 2 -18.15 18.39 -12.65
C ALA A 2 -16.83 17.68 -13.01
N GLY A 3 -16.56 17.43 -14.29
CA GLY A 3 -15.42 16.60 -14.69
C GLY A 3 -14.03 17.14 -14.35
N ARG A 4 -13.85 18.47 -14.37
CA ARG A 4 -12.58 19.09 -13.93
C ARG A 4 -12.28 18.76 -12.47
N ARG A 5 -13.28 18.94 -11.60
CA ARG A 5 -13.14 18.76 -10.16
C ARG A 5 -12.90 17.29 -9.81
N THR A 6 -13.60 16.36 -10.46
CA THR A 6 -13.33 14.92 -10.30
C THR A 6 -11.89 14.59 -10.68
N ASN A 7 -11.37 15.12 -11.79
CA ASN A 7 -9.99 14.86 -12.19
C ASN A 7 -8.97 15.45 -11.20
N LEU A 8 -9.20 16.67 -10.70
CA LEU A 8 -8.33 17.27 -9.67
C LEU A 8 -8.37 16.49 -8.35
N ALA A 9 -9.56 16.05 -7.92
CA ALA A 9 -9.72 15.23 -6.72
C ALA A 9 -9.01 13.88 -6.88
N LEU A 10 -9.16 13.21 -8.03
CA LEU A 10 -8.45 11.95 -8.32
C LEU A 10 -6.93 12.15 -8.34
N LEU A 11 -6.44 13.25 -8.91
CA LEU A 11 -5.01 13.57 -8.91
C LEU A 11 -4.50 13.77 -7.47
N ALA A 12 -5.22 14.55 -6.65
CA ALA A 12 -4.85 14.77 -5.26
C ALA A 12 -4.88 13.46 -4.45
N LEU A 13 -5.93 12.65 -4.59
CA LEU A 13 -6.02 11.35 -3.93
C LEU A 13 -4.90 10.41 -4.35
N LEU A 14 -4.56 10.37 -5.65
CA LEU A 14 -3.46 9.53 -6.15
C LEU A 14 -2.12 9.96 -5.58
N ILE A 15 -1.83 11.27 -5.56
CA ILE A 15 -0.59 11.81 -4.97
C ILE A 15 -0.53 11.46 -3.48
N LEU A 16 -1.61 11.72 -2.74
CA LEU A 16 -1.66 11.41 -1.31
C LEU A 16 -1.53 9.91 -1.04
N ALA A 17 -2.20 9.06 -1.83
CA ALA A 17 -2.09 7.61 -1.70
C ALA A 17 -0.66 7.12 -2.00
N PHE A 18 0.00 7.68 -3.01
CA PHE A 18 1.39 7.36 -3.29
C PHE A 18 2.31 7.78 -2.13
N VAL A 19 2.16 9.00 -1.63
CA VAL A 19 2.95 9.52 -0.50
C VAL A 19 2.74 8.69 0.76
N THR A 20 1.49 8.35 1.11
CA THR A 20 1.23 7.49 2.28
C THR A 20 1.73 6.07 2.07
N GLY A 21 1.66 5.55 0.84
CA GLY A 21 2.18 4.23 0.48
C GLY A 21 3.70 4.15 0.57
N VAL A 22 4.44 5.21 0.26
CA VAL A 22 5.90 5.29 0.51
C VAL A 22 6.17 5.48 1.99
N ALA A 23 5.44 6.37 2.66
CA ALA A 23 5.65 6.69 4.06
C ALA A 23 5.46 5.48 4.99
N SER A 24 4.62 4.50 4.63
CA SER A 24 4.44 3.27 5.43
C SER A 24 5.71 2.42 5.56
N TRP A 25 6.70 2.63 4.68
CA TRP A 25 8.00 1.94 4.71
C TRP A 25 9.05 2.67 5.53
N LEU A 26 8.78 3.92 5.93
CA LEU A 26 9.76 4.82 6.54
C LEU A 26 9.51 5.05 8.04
N VAL A 27 8.44 4.47 8.60
CA VAL A 27 8.01 4.74 9.98
C VAL A 27 7.95 3.48 10.83
N GLY A 28 8.13 3.65 12.14
CA GLY A 28 7.99 2.58 13.11
C GLY A 28 6.53 2.15 13.38
N SER A 29 6.40 1.06 14.13
CA SER A 29 5.15 0.31 14.36
C SER A 29 3.98 1.12 14.94
N ALA A 30 4.22 2.16 15.74
CA ALA A 30 3.15 2.97 16.32
C ALA A 30 2.44 3.85 15.27
N LEU A 31 3.20 4.42 14.34
CA LEU A 31 2.67 5.36 13.35
C LEU A 31 2.18 4.68 12.08
N VAL A 32 2.78 3.55 11.70
CA VAL A 32 2.46 2.83 10.46
C VAL A 32 0.98 2.46 10.37
N ARG A 33 0.35 2.12 11.50
CA ARG A 33 -1.09 1.80 11.57
C ARG A 33 -1.95 2.91 10.96
N TRP A 34 -1.72 4.14 11.37
CA TRP A 34 -2.52 5.28 10.95
C TRP A 34 -2.24 5.67 9.50
N ILE A 35 -1.00 5.53 9.05
CA ILE A 35 -0.61 5.76 7.66
C ILE A 35 -1.28 4.73 6.74
N VAL A 36 -1.28 3.45 7.10
CA VAL A 36 -1.92 2.39 6.31
C VAL A 36 -3.45 2.56 6.26
N ILE A 37 -4.08 2.95 7.38
CA ILE A 37 -5.51 3.30 7.39
C ILE A 37 -5.78 4.48 6.44
N ALA A 38 -4.99 5.55 6.54
CA ALA A 38 -5.13 6.71 5.66
C ALA A 38 -4.93 6.33 4.19
N HIS A 39 -3.92 5.51 3.88
CA HIS A 39 -3.66 4.99 2.54
C HIS A 39 -4.88 4.22 1.99
N GLY A 40 -5.44 3.30 2.79
CA GLY A 40 -6.65 2.56 2.44
C GLY A 40 -7.86 3.46 2.17
N ILE A 41 -8.08 4.48 3.01
CA ILE A 41 -9.16 5.47 2.83
C ILE A 41 -8.98 6.25 1.54
N LEU A 42 -7.75 6.69 1.22
CA LEU A 42 -7.44 7.42 0.00
C LEU A 42 -7.67 6.55 -1.25
N GLY A 43 -7.22 5.30 -1.22
CA GLY A 43 -7.46 4.32 -2.28
C GLY A 43 -8.94 4.05 -2.50
N LEU A 44 -9.72 3.87 -1.44
CA LEU A 44 -11.17 3.70 -1.52
C LEU A 44 -11.89 4.98 -1.98
N GLY A 45 -11.34 6.16 -1.67
CA GLY A 45 -11.80 7.43 -2.23
C GLY A 45 -11.64 7.51 -3.75
N ILE A 46 -10.56 6.94 -4.30
CA ILE A 46 -10.37 6.81 -5.76
C ILE A 46 -11.46 5.92 -6.35
N VAL A 47 -11.75 4.78 -5.71
CA VAL A 47 -12.84 3.87 -6.11
C VAL A 47 -14.19 4.57 -6.05
N ALA A 48 -14.46 5.33 -4.99
CA ALA A 48 -15.69 6.10 -4.84
C ALA A 48 -15.89 7.11 -5.98
N LEU A 49 -14.82 7.69 -6.53
CA LEU A 49 -14.90 8.61 -7.68
C LEU A 49 -14.94 7.91 -9.05
N ALA A 50 -14.76 6.59 -9.12
CA ALA A 50 -14.71 5.83 -10.37
C ALA A 50 -15.98 5.95 -11.24
N PRO A 51 -17.22 5.94 -10.70
CA PRO A 51 -18.43 6.10 -11.51
C PRO A 51 -18.44 7.43 -12.27
N TRP A 52 -18.09 8.53 -11.60
CA TRP A 52 -17.98 9.84 -12.23
C TRP A 52 -16.87 9.87 -13.28
N LYS A 53 -15.69 9.29 -12.96
CA LYS A 53 -14.59 9.19 -13.92
C LYS A 53 -14.96 8.39 -15.16
N ARG A 54 -15.73 7.31 -15.02
CA ARG A 54 -16.22 6.49 -16.14
C ARG A 54 -17.06 7.32 -17.11
N THR A 55 -17.98 8.14 -16.61
CA THR A 55 -18.81 9.01 -17.48
C THR A 55 -18.00 10.07 -18.23
N ILE A 56 -16.88 10.52 -17.67
CA ILE A 56 -15.96 11.47 -18.32
C ILE A 56 -15.10 10.75 -19.36
N ALA A 57 -14.59 9.57 -19.00
CA ALA A 57 -13.73 8.76 -19.83
C ALA A 57 -14.45 8.20 -21.06
N SER A 58 -15.69 7.71 -20.92
CA SER A 58 -16.49 7.17 -22.04
C SER A 58 -16.69 8.21 -23.15
N ARG A 59 -17.04 9.46 -22.77
CA ARG A 59 -17.16 10.60 -23.70
C ARG A 59 -15.84 10.97 -24.38
N GLY A 60 -14.70 10.71 -23.73
CA GLY A 60 -13.37 10.96 -24.27
C GLY A 60 -12.89 9.87 -25.23
N LEU A 61 -13.20 8.60 -24.91
CA LEU A 61 -12.85 7.43 -25.72
C LEU A 61 -13.63 7.39 -27.04
N GLY A 62 -14.91 7.78 -27.02
CA GLY A 62 -15.73 7.87 -28.24
C GLY A 62 -15.20 8.86 -29.29
N ARG A 63 -14.38 9.83 -28.89
CA ARG A 63 -13.79 10.86 -29.77
C ARG A 63 -12.40 10.50 -30.33
N ARG A 64 -11.90 9.28 -30.09
CA ARG A 64 -10.60 8.74 -30.58
C ARG A 64 -9.41 9.73 -30.51
N ARG A 65 -9.31 10.53 -29.45
CA ARG A 65 -8.25 11.53 -29.29
C ARG A 65 -6.86 10.88 -29.13
N ARG A 66 -5.81 11.57 -29.58
CA ARG A 66 -4.40 11.26 -29.26
C ARG A 66 -4.20 11.04 -27.74
N GLY A 67 -3.32 10.10 -27.36
CA GLY A 67 -3.11 9.71 -25.96
C GLY A 67 -4.14 8.72 -25.39
N ARG A 68 -4.94 8.06 -26.24
CA ARG A 68 -5.89 7.01 -25.81
C ARG A 68 -5.18 5.82 -25.18
N ALA A 69 -4.10 5.34 -25.79
CA ALA A 69 -3.32 4.20 -25.27
C ALA A 69 -2.85 4.47 -23.85
N ILE A 70 -2.17 5.60 -23.61
CA ILE A 70 -1.70 6.02 -22.28
C ILE A 70 -2.84 6.09 -21.27
N ALA A 71 -4.01 6.63 -21.64
CA ALA A 71 -5.16 6.68 -20.75
C ALA A 71 -5.72 5.29 -20.39
N ILE A 72 -5.70 4.35 -21.34
CA ILE A 72 -6.13 2.96 -21.12
C ILE A 72 -5.10 2.23 -20.26
N THR A 73 -3.82 2.30 -20.61
CA THR A 73 -2.72 1.71 -19.83
C THR A 73 -2.75 2.22 -18.39
N PHE A 74 -2.91 3.52 -18.19
CA PHE A 74 -3.02 4.09 -16.85
C PHE A 74 -4.22 3.55 -16.08
N ALA A 75 -5.39 3.44 -16.72
CA ALA A 75 -6.57 2.87 -16.09
C ALA A 75 -6.39 1.39 -15.73
N VAL A 76 -5.78 0.60 -16.62
CA VAL A 76 -5.47 -0.81 -16.36
C VAL A 76 -4.53 -0.94 -15.16
N LEU A 77 -3.44 -0.16 -15.13
CA LEU A 77 -2.48 -0.19 -14.02
C LEU A 77 -3.15 0.16 -12.67
N ILE A 78 -3.99 1.20 -12.63
CA ILE A 78 -4.73 1.58 -11.42
C ILE A 78 -5.70 0.47 -10.99
N VAL A 79 -6.44 -0.13 -11.93
CA VAL A 79 -7.38 -1.20 -11.61
C VAL A 79 -6.64 -2.44 -11.10
N THR A 80 -5.56 -2.85 -11.77
CA THR A 80 -4.73 -3.99 -11.33
C THR A 80 -4.15 -3.73 -9.95
N SER A 81 -3.64 -2.52 -9.70
CA SER A 81 -3.11 -2.13 -8.39
C SER A 81 -4.18 -2.23 -7.30
N ILE A 82 -5.38 -1.69 -7.52
CA ILE A 82 -6.49 -1.75 -6.56
C ILE A 82 -6.95 -3.20 -6.31
N VAL A 83 -7.10 -4.00 -7.36
CA VAL A 83 -7.49 -5.42 -7.23
C VAL A 83 -6.44 -6.19 -6.43
N ALA A 84 -5.15 -5.99 -6.73
CA ALA A 84 -4.05 -6.63 -6.02
C ALA A 84 -4.01 -6.22 -4.54
N ALA A 85 -4.27 -4.95 -4.22
CA ALA A 85 -4.41 -4.49 -2.84
C ALA A 85 -5.60 -5.13 -2.12
N ILE A 86 -6.77 -5.23 -2.78
CA ILE A 86 -7.94 -5.88 -2.19
C ILE A 86 -7.63 -7.35 -1.89
N ILE A 87 -7.02 -8.06 -2.84
CA ILE A 87 -6.60 -9.46 -2.67
C ILE A 87 -5.60 -9.58 -1.51
N HIS A 88 -4.60 -8.70 -1.44
CA HIS A 88 -3.64 -8.70 -0.33
C HIS A 88 -4.34 -8.52 1.02
N VAL A 89 -5.26 -7.55 1.13
CA VAL A 89 -5.96 -7.24 2.37
C VAL A 89 -6.87 -8.37 2.84
N THR A 90 -7.35 -9.27 1.96
CA THR A 90 -8.09 -10.44 2.41
C THR A 90 -7.21 -11.52 3.04
N GLY A 91 -5.94 -11.59 2.64
CA GLY A 91 -5.01 -12.64 3.05
C GLY A 91 -5.30 -14.04 2.49
N VAL A 92 -6.36 -14.19 1.70
CA VAL A 92 -6.79 -15.49 1.14
C VAL A 92 -5.80 -16.01 0.10
N VAL A 93 -5.21 -15.10 -0.68
CA VAL A 93 -4.16 -15.41 -1.65
C VAL A 93 -2.88 -14.77 -1.17
N ARG A 94 -1.86 -15.60 -0.86
CA ARG A 94 -0.56 -15.13 -0.37
C ARG A 94 0.45 -14.92 -1.52
N SER A 95 0.31 -15.67 -2.61
CA SER A 95 1.17 -15.55 -3.80
C SER A 95 0.42 -15.89 -5.10
N VAL A 96 0.87 -15.31 -6.20
CA VAL A 96 0.49 -15.66 -7.57
C VAL A 96 1.77 -15.94 -8.34
N GLY A 97 2.13 -17.22 -8.45
CA GLY A 97 3.47 -17.62 -8.89
C GLY A 97 4.52 -17.11 -7.90
N THR A 98 5.52 -16.39 -8.40
CA THR A 98 6.61 -15.81 -7.60
C THR A 98 6.27 -14.46 -6.95
N PHE A 99 5.13 -13.84 -7.30
CA PHE A 99 4.80 -12.49 -6.83
C PHE A 99 3.70 -12.51 -5.77
N SER A 100 3.87 -11.77 -4.68
CA SER A 100 2.78 -11.51 -3.73
C SER A 100 1.78 -10.50 -4.31
N PRO A 101 0.49 -10.54 -3.91
CA PRO A 101 -0.48 -9.51 -4.29
C PRO A 101 -0.03 -8.10 -3.89
N LEU A 102 0.66 -7.94 -2.76
CA LEU A 102 1.24 -6.65 -2.38
C LEU A 102 2.36 -6.22 -3.33
N GLY A 103 3.24 -7.14 -3.73
CA GLY A 103 4.27 -6.88 -4.74
C GLY A 103 3.68 -6.42 -6.07
N ILE A 104 2.60 -7.06 -6.53
CA ILE A 104 1.87 -6.64 -7.73
C ILE A 104 1.27 -5.24 -7.54
N HIS A 105 0.66 -4.95 -6.39
CA HIS A 105 0.12 -3.63 -6.07
C HIS A 105 1.19 -2.54 -6.17
N ILE A 106 2.38 -2.78 -5.60
CA ILE A 106 3.51 -1.84 -5.60
C ILE A 106 4.06 -1.65 -7.03
N ALA A 107 4.37 -2.74 -7.73
CA ALA A 107 4.94 -2.68 -9.07
C ALA A 107 4.00 -1.92 -10.04
N THR A 108 2.70 -2.23 -9.98
CA THR A 108 1.70 -1.54 -10.81
C THR A 108 1.45 -0.10 -10.36
N ALA A 109 1.55 0.22 -9.07
CA ALA A 109 1.46 1.59 -8.57
C ALA A 109 2.63 2.46 -9.08
N ILE A 110 3.87 1.95 -9.01
CA ILE A 110 5.06 2.65 -9.52
C ILE A 110 4.91 2.90 -11.02
N ALA A 111 4.55 1.86 -11.80
CA ALA A 111 4.28 2.01 -13.22
C ALA A 111 3.14 3.03 -13.49
N ALA A 112 2.08 3.02 -12.66
CA ALA A 112 0.98 3.95 -12.77
C ALA A 112 1.41 5.40 -12.55
N ILE A 113 2.38 5.68 -11.66
CA ILE A 113 2.93 7.03 -11.49
C ILE A 113 3.63 7.50 -12.75
N VAL A 114 4.52 6.68 -13.33
CA VAL A 114 5.24 7.02 -14.57
C VAL A 114 4.27 7.32 -15.71
N VAL A 115 3.32 6.41 -15.94
CA VAL A 115 2.30 6.57 -17.00
C VAL A 115 1.35 7.72 -16.67
N GLY A 116 1.04 7.93 -15.38
CA GLY A 116 0.18 8.99 -14.88
C GLY A 116 0.76 10.39 -15.11
N VAL A 117 2.07 10.56 -14.93
CA VAL A 117 2.77 11.82 -15.26
C VAL A 117 2.62 12.12 -16.76
N ALA A 118 2.91 11.14 -17.63
CA ALA A 118 2.71 11.29 -19.07
C ALA A 118 1.25 11.61 -19.42
N HIS A 119 0.29 10.97 -18.73
CA HIS A 119 -1.14 11.24 -18.90
C HIS A 119 -1.51 12.69 -18.54
N VAL A 120 -1.02 13.21 -17.41
CA VAL A 120 -1.29 14.57 -16.94
C VAL A 120 -0.68 15.61 -17.87
N ILE A 121 0.55 15.38 -18.36
CA ILE A 121 1.21 16.27 -19.33
C ILE A 121 0.41 16.35 -20.63
N GLN A 122 -0.08 15.21 -21.13
CA GLN A 122 -0.88 15.18 -22.36
C GLN A 122 -2.31 15.74 -22.17
N ARG A 123 -2.83 15.74 -20.96
CA ARG A 123 -4.22 16.13 -20.64
C ARG A 123 -4.26 17.03 -19.40
N PRO A 124 -3.65 18.22 -19.47
CA PRO A 124 -3.53 19.08 -18.31
C PRO A 124 -4.90 19.56 -17.84
N VAL A 125 -5.13 19.49 -16.54
CA VAL A 125 -6.33 20.00 -15.88
C VAL A 125 -5.92 21.19 -15.02
N ARG A 126 -6.28 22.41 -15.44
CA ARG A 126 -5.89 23.64 -14.73
C ARG A 126 -6.82 23.90 -13.55
N PRO A 127 -6.31 24.02 -12.31
CA PRO A 127 -7.09 24.49 -11.16
C PRO A 127 -7.64 25.89 -11.41
N ARG A 128 -8.78 26.23 -10.80
CA ARG A 128 -9.33 27.59 -10.77
C ARG A 128 -9.58 28.01 -9.33
N THR A 129 -9.54 29.32 -9.05
CA THR A 129 -9.87 29.88 -7.73
C THR A 129 -11.27 29.46 -7.27
N THR A 130 -12.23 29.36 -8.20
CA THR A 130 -13.59 28.83 -7.95
C THR A 130 -13.64 27.36 -7.51
N ASP A 131 -12.54 26.63 -7.59
CA ASP A 131 -12.44 25.27 -7.05
C ASP A 131 -12.17 25.29 -5.53
N LEU A 132 -11.65 26.39 -4.96
CA LEU A 132 -11.59 26.64 -3.52
C LEU A 132 -12.92 27.26 -3.04
N SER A 133 -13.86 26.42 -2.65
CA SER A 133 -15.16 26.88 -2.13
C SER A 133 -15.65 25.95 -1.02
N ARG A 134 -16.47 26.48 -0.10
CA ARG A 134 -17.11 25.69 0.97
C ARG A 134 -17.81 24.44 0.42
N ARG A 135 -18.51 24.59 -0.70
CA ARG A 135 -19.20 23.48 -1.38
C ARG A 135 -18.21 22.39 -1.84
N ASN A 136 -17.04 22.75 -2.35
CA ASN A 136 -16.05 21.76 -2.77
C ASN A 136 -15.33 21.14 -1.58
N LEU A 137 -15.09 21.90 -0.50
CA LEU A 137 -14.58 21.35 0.76
C LEU A 137 -15.52 20.25 1.29
N LEU A 138 -16.83 20.52 1.37
CA LEU A 138 -17.83 19.53 1.77
C LEU A 138 -17.86 18.30 0.86
N ARG A 139 -17.69 18.49 -0.46
CA ARG A 139 -17.61 17.38 -1.42
C ARG A 139 -16.36 16.54 -1.24
N SER A 140 -15.20 17.16 -1.03
CA SER A 140 -13.97 16.44 -0.72
C SER A 140 -14.10 15.67 0.59
N GLY A 141 -14.71 16.29 1.61
CA GLY A 141 -15.05 15.64 2.87
C GLY A 141 -15.99 14.43 2.66
N ALA A 142 -17.00 14.55 1.80
CA ALA A 142 -17.89 13.44 1.47
C ALA A 142 -17.16 12.28 0.75
N VAL A 143 -16.18 12.58 -0.13
CA VAL A 143 -15.36 11.55 -0.78
C VAL A 143 -14.47 10.83 0.23
N LEU A 144 -13.82 11.57 1.13
CA LEU A 144 -13.01 10.97 2.21
C LEU A 144 -13.88 10.17 3.18
N GLY A 145 -15.07 10.69 3.51
CA GLY A 145 -16.06 9.99 4.32
C GLY A 145 -16.52 8.68 3.67
N ALA A 146 -16.74 8.67 2.34
CA ALA A 146 -17.04 7.45 1.60
C ALA A 146 -15.87 6.45 1.62
N GLY A 147 -14.63 6.93 1.50
CA GLY A 147 -13.43 6.10 1.66
C GLY A 147 -13.32 5.49 3.06
N ALA A 148 -13.59 6.28 4.11
CA ALA A 148 -13.60 5.84 5.50
C ALA A 148 -14.71 4.82 5.78
N ALA A 149 -15.93 5.06 5.30
CA ALA A 149 -17.02 4.11 5.37
C ALA A 149 -16.68 2.80 4.65
N GLY A 150 -16.07 2.88 3.47
CA GLY A 150 -15.57 1.73 2.73
C GLY A 150 -14.51 0.94 3.50
N TRP A 151 -13.60 1.62 4.21
CA TRP A 151 -12.58 0.97 5.03
C TRP A 151 -13.21 0.22 6.20
N VAL A 152 -14.15 0.84 6.91
CA VAL A 152 -14.88 0.21 8.01
C VAL A 152 -15.70 -0.99 7.50
N ALA A 153 -16.36 -0.85 6.35
CA ALA A 153 -17.12 -1.92 5.72
C ALA A 153 -16.20 -3.09 5.33
N LEU A 154 -15.06 -2.84 4.69
CA LEU A 154 -14.08 -3.87 4.34
C LEU A 154 -13.59 -4.60 5.59
N ALA A 155 -13.18 -3.85 6.63
CA ALA A 155 -12.75 -4.46 7.89
C ALA A 155 -13.87 -5.27 8.56
N GLY A 156 -15.12 -4.81 8.46
CA GLY A 156 -16.30 -5.52 8.95
C GLY A 156 -16.54 -6.83 8.21
N VAL A 157 -16.45 -6.82 6.87
CA VAL A 157 -16.58 -8.02 6.03
C VAL A 157 -15.51 -9.03 6.39
N LEU A 158 -14.23 -8.62 6.48
CA LEU A 158 -13.14 -9.53 6.82
C LEU A 158 -13.36 -10.23 8.16
N ARG A 159 -13.81 -9.48 9.19
CA ARG A 159 -14.15 -10.05 10.49
C ARG A 159 -15.36 -10.98 10.42
N ALA A 160 -16.42 -10.58 9.72
CA ALA A 160 -17.63 -11.37 9.59
C ALA A 160 -17.42 -12.69 8.84
N THR A 161 -16.48 -12.73 7.89
CA THR A 161 -16.14 -13.93 7.12
C THR A 161 -15.02 -14.75 7.75
N GLY A 162 -14.39 -14.28 8.83
CA GLY A 162 -13.18 -14.90 9.38
C GLY A 162 -12.02 -14.95 8.38
N ALA A 163 -11.94 -13.98 7.46
CA ALA A 163 -10.87 -13.94 6.48
C ALA A 163 -9.53 -13.65 7.20
N PRO A 164 -8.40 -14.25 6.78
CA PRO A 164 -7.09 -14.03 7.43
C PRO A 164 -6.72 -12.54 7.54
N GLY A 165 -7.21 -11.73 6.61
CA GLY A 165 -7.05 -10.27 6.60
C GLY A 165 -7.60 -9.53 7.81
N ALA A 166 -8.47 -10.16 8.61
CA ALA A 166 -8.96 -9.60 9.86
C ALA A 166 -7.87 -9.49 10.93
N ASP A 167 -6.91 -10.42 10.92
CA ASP A 167 -5.85 -10.55 11.94
C ASP A 167 -4.49 -10.03 11.46
N ARG A 168 -4.45 -9.42 10.27
CA ARG A 168 -3.23 -8.82 9.71
C ARG A 168 -2.66 -7.73 10.63
N ARG A 169 -1.35 -7.58 10.60
CA ARG A 169 -0.64 -6.57 11.37
C ARG A 169 -0.90 -5.15 10.84
N PRO A 170 -0.60 -4.10 11.64
CA PRO A 170 -0.75 -2.72 11.21
C PRO A 170 0.00 -2.35 9.92
N THR A 171 1.15 -2.97 9.68
CA THR A 171 1.96 -2.88 8.45
C THR A 171 1.30 -3.52 7.23
N GLY A 172 0.25 -4.33 7.42
CA GLY A 172 -0.35 -5.17 6.38
C GLY A 172 0.22 -6.59 6.33
N SER A 173 1.22 -6.91 7.14
CA SER A 173 1.85 -8.24 7.15
C SER A 173 0.94 -9.31 7.76
N PHE A 174 1.21 -10.56 7.38
CA PHE A 174 0.59 -11.73 7.98
C PHE A 174 1.66 -12.67 8.52
N GLU A 175 1.30 -13.42 9.55
CA GLU A 175 2.17 -14.40 10.16
C GLU A 175 2.59 -15.48 9.14
N THR A 176 3.88 -15.79 9.08
CA THR A 176 4.45 -16.79 8.16
C THR A 176 5.74 -17.35 8.79
N GLY A 177 5.82 -18.68 8.94
CA GLY A 177 7.03 -19.36 9.43
C GLY A 177 7.37 -19.14 10.91
N SER A 178 6.40 -18.74 11.75
CA SER A 178 6.63 -18.54 13.19
C SER A 178 7.12 -19.82 13.86
N GLY A 179 8.33 -19.78 14.42
CA GLY A 179 8.94 -20.93 15.10
C GLY A 179 9.45 -22.03 14.16
N ASP A 180 9.37 -21.83 12.85
CA ASP A 180 9.89 -22.73 11.83
C ASP A 180 10.90 -21.98 10.94
N PRO A 181 12.21 -22.13 11.20
CA PRO A 181 13.26 -21.45 10.42
C PRO A 181 13.23 -21.79 8.93
N VAL A 182 12.80 -22.99 8.54
CA VAL A 182 12.75 -23.41 7.13
C VAL A 182 11.54 -22.79 6.43
N GLY A 183 10.44 -22.59 7.17
CA GLY A 183 9.23 -21.92 6.70
C GLY A 183 9.28 -20.39 6.73
N MET A 184 10.34 -19.78 7.28
CA MET A 184 10.46 -18.32 7.31
C MET A 184 10.65 -17.72 5.92
N PRO A 185 9.99 -16.59 5.61
CA PRO A 185 10.12 -15.96 4.31
C PRO A 185 11.53 -15.39 4.13
N VAL A 186 12.15 -15.70 2.99
CA VAL A 186 13.40 -15.06 2.59
C VAL A 186 13.09 -13.62 2.19
N THR A 187 13.58 -12.67 2.99
CA THR A 187 13.41 -11.23 2.72
C THR A 187 14.78 -10.57 2.67
N GLN A 188 14.96 -9.65 1.73
CA GLN A 188 16.15 -8.82 1.58
C GLN A 188 15.70 -7.39 1.25
N TRP A 189 16.35 -6.39 1.82
CA TRP A 189 16.06 -5.01 1.47
C TRP A 189 16.83 -4.61 0.22
N PHE A 190 16.14 -4.40 -0.90
CA PHE A 190 16.64 -3.92 -2.19
C PHE A 190 17.94 -4.59 -2.70
N ASN A 191 19.10 -4.21 -2.17
CA ASN A 191 20.44 -4.69 -2.52
C ASN A 191 21.29 -5.10 -1.31
N ASP A 192 20.68 -5.35 -0.16
CA ASP A 192 21.36 -5.90 1.01
C ASP A 192 22.03 -7.23 0.65
N SER A 193 23.28 -7.40 1.08
CA SER A 193 23.98 -8.67 0.91
C SER A 193 23.42 -9.70 1.87
N VAL A 194 23.31 -10.94 1.40
CA VAL A 194 23.12 -12.10 2.27
C VAL A 194 24.31 -12.15 3.23
N GLN A 195 24.04 -12.07 4.53
CA GLN A 195 25.08 -12.10 5.54
C GLN A 195 25.54 -13.54 5.73
N GLU A 196 26.81 -13.82 5.40
CA GLU A 196 27.47 -15.06 5.80
C GLU A 196 28.11 -14.85 7.16
N VAL A 197 27.61 -15.57 8.17
CA VAL A 197 28.06 -15.44 9.56
C VAL A 197 28.86 -16.69 9.92
N ASP A 198 30.11 -16.50 10.34
CA ASP A 198 30.90 -17.55 10.99
C ASP A 198 30.55 -17.62 12.49
N PRO A 199 29.92 -18.71 12.97
CA PRO A 199 29.52 -18.84 14.37
C PRO A 199 30.68 -18.74 15.37
N GLY A 200 31.91 -19.11 14.97
CA GLY A 200 33.07 -19.10 15.85
C GLY A 200 33.60 -17.70 16.16
N SER A 201 33.41 -16.76 15.23
CA SER A 201 33.90 -15.38 15.36
C SER A 201 32.80 -14.35 15.61
N TRP A 202 31.54 -14.64 15.28
CA TRP A 202 30.44 -13.71 15.48
C TRP A 202 30.13 -13.46 16.96
N ARG A 203 29.78 -12.20 17.28
CA ARG A 203 29.44 -11.76 18.63
C ARG A 203 28.22 -10.84 18.61
N LEU A 204 27.28 -11.04 19.54
CA LEU A 204 26.20 -10.10 19.82
C LEU A 204 26.70 -9.01 20.77
N HIS A 205 26.76 -7.76 20.30
CA HIS A 205 27.14 -6.62 21.13
C HIS A 205 25.90 -5.90 21.67
N VAL A 206 25.74 -5.90 23.00
CA VAL A 206 24.65 -5.20 23.69
C VAL A 206 25.18 -3.88 24.24
N LEU A 207 24.92 -2.79 23.52
CA LEU A 207 25.49 -1.46 23.79
C LEU A 207 25.09 -0.91 25.17
N ASN A 208 23.83 -1.10 25.58
CA ASN A 208 23.31 -0.59 26.86
C ASN A 208 23.85 -1.33 28.11
N GLY A 209 24.67 -2.35 27.93
CA GLY A 209 25.37 -3.04 29.02
C GLY A 209 26.86 -3.24 28.77
N ALA A 210 27.39 -2.71 27.66
CA ALA A 210 28.77 -2.92 27.19
C ALA A 210 29.23 -4.39 27.28
N ARG A 211 28.36 -5.33 26.92
CA ARG A 211 28.64 -6.78 26.94
C ARG A 211 28.59 -7.36 25.53
N SER A 212 29.39 -8.40 25.34
CA SER A 212 29.45 -9.17 24.10
C SER A 212 29.21 -10.62 24.41
N TYR A 213 28.35 -11.28 23.64
CA TYR A 213 28.03 -12.69 23.80
C TYR A 213 28.43 -13.46 22.54
N SER A 214 29.07 -14.62 22.71
CA SER A 214 29.26 -15.62 21.65
C SER A 214 27.98 -16.40 21.39
N VAL A 215 27.94 -17.17 20.31
CA VAL A 215 26.80 -18.07 20.02
C VAL A 215 26.61 -19.09 21.16
N ASP A 216 27.69 -19.60 21.74
CA ASP A 216 27.63 -20.55 22.86
C ASP A 216 27.07 -19.90 24.13
N ASP A 217 27.46 -18.65 24.42
CA ASP A 217 26.88 -17.89 25.54
C ASP A 217 25.36 -17.71 25.35
N LEU A 218 24.92 -17.47 24.11
CA LEU A 218 23.50 -17.31 23.80
C LEU A 218 22.73 -18.63 23.95
N ALA A 219 23.33 -19.75 23.57
CA ALA A 219 22.74 -21.08 23.70
C ALA A 219 22.63 -21.57 25.15
N ALA A 220 23.41 -20.99 26.06
CA ALA A 220 23.36 -21.30 27.49
C ALA A 220 22.18 -20.66 28.23
N PHE A 221 21.53 -19.64 27.66
CA PHE A 221 20.31 -19.06 28.23
C PHE A 221 19.11 -19.98 27.99
N ASP A 222 18.28 -20.13 29.02
CA ASP A 222 17.02 -20.89 29.01
C ASP A 222 15.76 -19.99 29.04
N ASP A 223 15.97 -18.68 29.26
CA ASP A 223 14.91 -17.68 29.19
C ASP A 223 14.28 -17.63 27.79
N THR A 224 12.95 -17.62 27.74
CA THR A 224 12.20 -17.51 26.48
C THR A 224 11.40 -16.23 26.45
N PHE A 225 11.50 -15.50 25.33
CA PHE A 225 10.69 -14.32 25.06
C PHE A 225 10.12 -14.39 23.64
N ARG A 226 8.83 -14.11 23.49
CA ARG A 226 8.19 -14.04 22.18
C ARG A 226 8.16 -12.59 21.70
N ALA A 227 8.97 -12.31 20.69
CA ALA A 227 8.94 -11.05 19.95
C ALA A 227 8.18 -11.20 18.62
N THR A 228 7.62 -10.11 18.11
CA THR A 228 7.08 -10.04 16.76
C THR A 228 8.04 -9.28 15.87
N LEU A 229 8.52 -9.92 14.81
CA LEU A 229 9.17 -9.25 13.69
C LEU A 229 8.10 -8.92 12.66
N ASP A 230 7.93 -7.63 12.37
CA ASP A 230 6.89 -7.13 11.49
C ASP A 230 7.52 -6.39 10.31
N CYS A 231 7.31 -6.91 9.10
CA CYS A 231 7.89 -6.37 7.87
C CYS A 231 6.84 -5.59 7.08
N THR A 232 7.23 -4.47 6.47
CA THR A 232 6.34 -3.68 5.60
C THR A 232 6.09 -4.30 4.22
N GLY A 233 6.71 -5.46 3.95
CA GLY A 233 6.60 -6.22 2.71
C GLY A 233 5.37 -7.13 2.58
N GLY A 234 4.52 -7.20 3.61
CA GLY A 234 3.24 -7.96 3.62
C GLY A 234 3.32 -9.42 4.06
#